data_AF-A0A2M7TM35-F1
#
_entry.id   AF-A0A2M7TM35-F1
#
_cell.length_a   1.000
_cell.length_b   1.000
_cell.length_c   1.000
_cell.angle_alpha   90.00
_cell.angle_beta   90.00
_cell.angle_gamma   90.00
#
_symmetry.space_group_name_H-M   'P 1'
#
loop_
_entity.id
_entity.type
_entity.pdbx_description
1 polymer ?
#
loop_
_entity_poly.entity_id
_entity_poly.type
_entity_poly.pdbx_seq_one_letter_code
_entity_poly.pdbx_strand_id
1 'polypeptide(L)'
;MNLSLEIDNNLLIAHTLQSNKFSDSAYEKDVDTFKDKAWNISQSAYNVILGRALHPNQYGAEQLTFLPSFFEKIQESDEFNILLSQTENYKTLCKTEWEANYDCCYDYLTQKIGIPFKDDAFTCYVTHPGLCHGKSIGNNEFLFGHASDWPNYSTVYFWHEILHSYFGKTDLEHALIEFITDEEMRARLNGSSYPDYVGHKNLAEIKDKIFDQWKEFLNSDKWNDVFEFKDYLLSQGFN
;
A
#
# COMPACT_ATOMS: atom_id res chain seq x y z
N MET A 1 -13.26 -4.58 -12.24
CA MET A 1 -12.58 -3.64 -11.33
C MET A 1 -11.35 -3.09 -12.06
N ASN A 2 -11.02 -1.81 -11.86
CA ASN A 2 -9.86 -1.17 -12.50
C ASN A 2 -8.90 -0.61 -11.45
N LEU A 3 -7.59 -0.74 -11.66
CA LEU A 3 -6.54 -0.11 -10.86
C LEU A 3 -5.73 0.85 -11.72
N SER A 4 -5.72 2.14 -11.37
CA SER A 4 -4.82 3.15 -11.93
C SER A 4 -3.55 3.22 -11.09
N LEU A 5 -2.38 3.20 -11.72
CA LEU A 5 -1.11 3.50 -11.06
C LEU A 5 -0.63 4.88 -11.51
N GLU A 6 -0.52 5.81 -10.57
CA GLU A 6 -0.21 7.22 -10.83
C GLU A 6 0.97 7.67 -9.99
N ILE A 7 1.70 8.67 -10.50
CA ILE A 7 2.72 9.38 -9.72
C ILE A 7 2.24 10.82 -9.62
N ASP A 8 1.95 11.26 -8.39
CA ASP A 8 1.78 12.67 -8.08
C ASP A 8 3.13 13.22 -7.61
N ASN A 9 3.71 14.16 -8.36
CA ASN A 9 5.04 14.69 -8.08
C ASN A 9 5.12 15.34 -6.70
N ASN A 10 4.09 16.08 -6.27
CA ASN A 10 4.11 16.79 -4.99
C ASN A 10 4.05 15.79 -3.84
N LEU A 11 3.26 14.74 -3.99
CA LEU A 11 3.18 13.64 -3.05
C LEU A 11 4.46 12.82 -3.01
N LEU A 12 5.08 12.53 -4.15
CA LEU A 12 6.39 11.86 -4.23
C LEU A 12 7.44 12.67 -3.47
N ILE A 13 7.51 13.97 -3.72
CA ILE A 13 8.40 14.89 -3.00
C ILE A 13 8.09 14.84 -1.51
N ALA A 14 6.84 15.05 -1.11
CA ALA A 14 6.45 15.12 0.29
C ALA A 14 6.75 13.82 1.05
N HIS A 15 6.45 12.67 0.44
CA HIS A 15 6.76 11.37 1.02
C HIS A 15 8.28 11.18 1.16
N THR A 16 9.06 11.52 0.14
CA THR A 16 10.52 11.42 0.20
C THR A 16 11.11 12.28 1.31
N LEU A 17 10.61 13.50 1.51
CA LEU A 17 11.08 14.36 2.59
C LEU A 17 10.70 13.83 3.98
N GLN A 18 9.51 13.25 4.12
CA GLN A 18 8.99 12.76 5.41
C GLN A 18 9.54 11.40 5.82
N SER A 19 9.87 10.53 4.87
CA SER A 19 10.28 9.16 5.17
C SER A 19 11.73 9.08 5.64
N ASN A 20 11.96 8.32 6.71
CA ASN A 20 13.29 7.97 7.21
C ASN A 20 13.52 6.45 7.23
N LYS A 21 12.62 5.69 6.59
CA LYS A 21 12.67 4.23 6.55
C LYS A 21 12.92 3.77 5.13
N PHE A 22 14.05 3.11 4.93
CA PHE A 22 14.43 2.54 3.66
C PHE A 22 14.01 1.08 3.58
N SER A 23 13.39 0.71 2.47
CA SER A 23 13.16 -0.68 2.06
C SER A 23 14.37 -1.27 1.34
N ASP A 24 15.19 -0.41 0.71
CA ASP A 24 16.41 -0.82 0.01
C ASP A 24 17.46 0.30 0.09
N SER A 25 18.64 -0.06 0.62
CA SER A 25 19.76 0.86 0.82
C SER A 25 20.44 1.29 -0.49
N ALA A 26 20.16 0.62 -1.61
CA ALA A 26 20.67 1.03 -2.92
C ALA A 26 20.23 2.45 -3.32
N TYR A 27 19.12 2.93 -2.77
CA TYR A 27 18.55 4.25 -3.07
C TYR A 27 18.89 5.35 -2.05
N GLU A 28 19.53 5.00 -0.93
CA GLU A 28 19.72 5.90 0.21
C GLU A 28 20.44 7.19 -0.18
N LYS A 29 21.53 7.05 -0.95
CA LYS A 29 22.32 8.19 -1.41
C LYS A 29 21.52 9.18 -2.26
N ASP A 30 20.70 8.69 -3.17
CA ASP A 30 19.92 9.55 -4.08
C ASP A 30 18.82 10.29 -3.30
N VAL A 31 18.16 9.59 -2.37
CA VAL A 31 17.16 10.17 -1.47
C VAL A 31 17.78 11.25 -0.57
N ASP A 32 18.95 10.99 0.03
CA ASP A 32 19.62 11.96 0.90
C ASP A 32 20.08 13.19 0.11
N THR A 33 20.64 12.98 -1.09
CA THR A 33 21.04 14.08 -1.99
C THR A 33 19.83 14.95 -2.36
N PHE A 34 18.68 14.33 -2.62
CA PHE A 34 17.43 15.05 -2.87
C PHE A 34 16.95 15.84 -1.65
N LYS A 35 17.01 15.26 -0.44
CA LYS A 35 16.64 15.96 0.81
C LYS A 35 17.52 17.17 1.06
N ASP A 36 18.84 17.04 0.86
CA ASP A 36 19.79 18.14 0.97
C ASP A 36 19.47 19.25 -0.04
N LYS A 37 19.14 18.88 -1.29
CA LYS A 37 18.70 19.83 -2.31
C LYS A 37 17.44 20.59 -1.88
N ALA A 38 16.43 19.87 -1.42
CA ALA A 38 15.16 20.44 -0.94
C ALA A 38 15.39 21.42 0.23
N TRP A 39 16.23 21.04 1.19
CA TRP A 39 16.61 21.91 2.31
C TRP A 39 17.27 23.22 1.84
N ASN A 40 18.17 23.13 0.85
CA ASN A 40 18.87 24.28 0.28
C ASN A 40 17.96 25.21 -0.54
N ILE A 41 16.89 24.69 -1.15
CA ILE A 41 15.90 25.52 -1.86
C ILE A 41 15.07 26.34 -0.86
N SER A 42 14.52 25.71 0.18
CA SER A 42 13.79 26.40 1.24
C SER A 42 13.59 25.54 2.48
N GLN A 43 14.32 25.87 3.54
CA GLN A 43 14.15 25.24 4.86
C GLN A 43 12.74 25.42 5.41
N SER A 44 12.11 26.58 5.17
CA SER A 44 10.75 26.85 5.61
C SER A 44 9.74 25.91 4.95
N ALA A 45 9.81 25.73 3.62
CA ALA A 45 8.95 24.79 2.90
C ALA A 45 9.19 23.35 3.33
N TYR A 46 10.45 22.95 3.44
CA TYR A 46 10.84 21.64 3.95
C TYR A 46 10.16 21.34 5.30
N ASN A 47 10.30 22.23 6.27
CA ASN A 47 9.73 22.05 7.61
C ASN A 47 8.19 22.03 7.62
N VAL A 48 7.55 22.84 6.76
CA VAL A 48 6.09 22.82 6.62
C VAL A 48 5.62 21.48 6.04
N ILE A 49 6.32 20.92 5.05
CA ILE A 49 5.98 19.63 4.47
C ILE A 49 6.11 18.52 5.50
N LEU A 50 7.15 18.52 6.34
CA LEU A 50 7.32 17.51 7.39
C LEU A 50 6.15 17.41 8.36
N GLY A 51 5.45 18.52 8.62
CA GLY A 51 4.33 18.57 9.55
C GLY A 51 2.96 18.21 8.96
N ARG A 52 2.89 17.77 7.69
CA ARG A 52 1.62 17.59 6.96
C ARG A 52 1.30 16.12 6.66
N ALA A 53 0.00 15.82 6.57
CA ALA A 53 -0.47 14.52 6.11
C ALA A 53 -0.13 14.28 4.63
N LEU A 54 0.23 13.04 4.29
CA LEU A 54 0.48 12.59 2.92
C LEU A 54 -0.84 12.30 2.22
N HIS A 55 -1.31 13.25 1.42
CA HIS A 55 -2.47 13.10 0.54
C HIS A 55 -2.36 14.13 -0.60
N PRO A 56 -2.66 13.79 -1.87
CA PRO A 56 -2.57 14.72 -3.01
C PRO A 56 -3.21 16.11 -2.77
N ASN A 57 -4.37 16.15 -2.13
CA ASN A 57 -5.14 17.37 -1.87
C ASN A 57 -4.51 18.32 -0.82
N GLN A 58 -3.43 17.92 -0.14
CA GLN A 58 -2.84 18.71 0.96
C GLN A 58 -1.87 19.80 0.48
N TYR A 59 -1.42 19.74 -0.77
CA TYR A 59 -0.30 20.54 -1.26
C TYR A 59 -0.72 21.67 -2.22
N GLY A 60 -2.00 21.74 -2.60
CA GLY A 60 -2.55 22.76 -3.49
C GLY A 60 -3.31 23.92 -2.82
N ALA A 61 -3.34 24.01 -1.48
CA ALA A 61 -4.17 24.99 -0.79
C ALA A 61 -3.64 26.43 -0.92
N GLU A 62 -4.53 27.38 -1.24
CA GLU A 62 -4.25 28.84 -1.37
C GLU A 62 -3.53 29.46 -0.16
N GLN A 63 -3.65 28.84 1.02
CA GLN A 63 -3.03 29.30 2.27
C GLN A 63 -1.51 29.06 2.33
N LEU A 64 -0.94 28.34 1.36
CA LEU A 64 0.48 27.97 1.31
C LEU A 64 1.15 28.53 0.06
N THR A 65 0.98 29.82 -0.18
CA THR A 65 1.41 30.51 -1.41
C THR A 65 2.89 30.29 -1.80
N PHE A 66 3.76 29.97 -0.84
CA PHE A 66 5.18 29.69 -1.10
C PHE A 66 5.46 28.22 -1.48
N LEU A 67 4.60 27.26 -1.13
CA LEU A 67 4.81 25.85 -1.46
C LEU A 67 4.76 25.56 -2.96
N PRO A 68 3.83 26.13 -3.77
CA PRO A 68 3.87 25.95 -5.22
C PRO A 68 5.23 26.32 -5.82
N SER A 69 5.78 27.48 -5.44
CA SER A 69 7.10 27.92 -5.93
C SER A 69 8.25 27.02 -5.45
N PHE A 70 8.09 26.36 -4.31
CA PHE A 70 9.06 25.37 -3.83
C PHE A 70 8.98 24.09 -4.66
N PHE A 71 7.77 23.55 -4.86
CA PHE A 71 7.53 22.35 -5.66
C PHE A 71 8.00 22.53 -7.11
N GLU A 72 7.71 23.68 -7.74
CA GLU A 72 8.22 24.01 -9.08
C GLU A 72 9.76 23.94 -9.13
N LYS A 73 10.43 24.64 -8.22
CA LYS A 73 11.91 24.69 -8.20
C LYS A 73 12.58 23.34 -7.93
N ILE A 74 12.02 22.54 -7.02
CA ILE A 74 12.59 21.21 -6.75
C ILE A 74 12.29 20.24 -7.90
N GLN A 75 11.14 20.36 -8.57
CA GLN A 75 10.83 19.54 -9.74
C GLN A 75 11.72 19.83 -10.95
N GLU A 76 12.29 21.04 -11.05
CA GLU A 76 13.30 21.40 -12.06
C GLU A 76 14.69 20.81 -11.77
N SER A 77 14.90 20.16 -10.62
CA SER A 77 16.23 19.73 -10.19
C SER A 77 16.62 18.35 -10.75
N ASP A 78 17.92 18.15 -10.98
CA ASP A 78 18.47 16.86 -11.43
C ASP A 78 18.19 15.76 -10.38
N GLU A 79 18.27 16.10 -9.09
CA GLU A 79 17.97 15.19 -7.98
C GLU A 79 16.52 14.69 -8.03
N PHE A 80 15.56 15.57 -8.32
CA PHE A 80 14.16 15.14 -8.50
C PHE A 80 14.00 14.27 -9.75
N ASN A 81 14.63 14.64 -10.86
CA ASN A 81 14.55 13.85 -12.10
C ASN A 81 15.09 12.41 -11.92
N ILE A 82 16.12 12.23 -11.08
CA ILE A 82 16.62 10.90 -10.70
C ILE A 82 15.54 10.12 -9.95
N LEU A 83 14.94 10.70 -8.90
CA LEU A 83 13.89 10.04 -8.12
C LEU A 83 12.65 9.71 -8.97
N LEU A 84 12.23 10.64 -9.82
CA LEU A 84 11.08 10.45 -10.71
C LEU A 84 11.34 9.31 -11.69
N SER A 85 12.53 9.26 -12.29
CA SER A 85 12.93 8.17 -13.20
C SER A 85 12.94 6.80 -12.50
N GLN A 86 13.50 6.72 -11.28
CA GLN A 86 13.49 5.52 -10.45
C GLN A 86 12.04 5.07 -10.13
N THR A 87 11.18 6.02 -9.79
CA THR A 87 9.76 5.76 -9.47
C THR A 87 8.95 5.35 -10.70
N GLU A 88 9.20 5.92 -11.88
CA GLU A 88 8.54 5.53 -13.14
C GLU A 88 8.92 4.12 -13.59
N ASN A 89 10.21 3.76 -13.45
CA ASN A 89 10.66 2.38 -13.69
C ASN A 89 9.97 1.41 -12.72
N TYR A 90 9.90 1.77 -11.44
CA TYR A 90 9.22 0.97 -10.44
C TYR A 90 7.71 0.83 -10.71
N LYS A 91 7.02 1.91 -11.07
CA LYS A 91 5.60 1.90 -11.49
C LYS A 91 5.36 0.90 -12.62
N THR A 92 6.27 0.86 -13.60
CA THR A 92 6.18 -0.09 -14.72
C THR A 92 6.31 -1.54 -14.25
N LEU A 93 7.21 -1.81 -13.29
CA LEU A 93 7.35 -3.14 -12.69
C LEU A 93 6.09 -3.55 -11.92
N CYS A 94 5.57 -2.67 -11.05
CA CYS A 94 4.32 -2.92 -10.33
C CYS A 94 3.16 -3.18 -11.27
N LYS A 95 3.05 -2.39 -12.36
CA LYS A 95 2.00 -2.57 -13.37
C LYS A 95 2.10 -3.94 -14.04
N THR A 96 3.30 -4.32 -14.47
CA THR A 96 3.55 -5.59 -15.15
C THR A 96 3.20 -6.77 -14.23
N GLU A 97 3.63 -6.70 -12.96
CA GLU A 97 3.34 -7.72 -11.97
C GLU A 97 1.84 -7.82 -11.67
N TRP A 98 1.17 -6.68 -11.51
CA TRP A 98 -0.27 -6.62 -11.28
C TRP A 98 -1.06 -7.24 -12.44
N GLU A 99 -0.78 -6.82 -13.67
CA GLU A 99 -1.48 -7.30 -14.87
C GLU A 99 -1.28 -8.81 -15.07
N ALA A 100 -0.09 -9.34 -14.77
CA ALA A 100 0.20 -10.76 -14.88
C ALA A 100 -0.56 -11.63 -13.88
N ASN A 101 -0.93 -11.07 -12.72
CA ASN A 101 -1.55 -11.80 -11.61
C ASN A 101 -3.02 -11.41 -11.35
N TYR A 102 -3.56 -10.44 -12.09
CA TYR A 102 -4.88 -9.86 -11.82
C TYR A 102 -5.99 -10.92 -11.84
N ASP A 103 -6.13 -11.68 -12.94
CA ASP A 103 -7.25 -12.60 -13.12
C ASP A 103 -7.28 -13.69 -12.03
N CYS A 104 -6.12 -14.28 -11.71
CA CYS A 104 -6.06 -15.34 -10.70
C CYS A 104 -6.36 -14.84 -9.29
N CYS A 105 -5.90 -13.63 -8.94
CA CYS A 105 -6.20 -13.01 -7.65
C CYS A 105 -7.67 -12.59 -7.57
N TYR A 106 -8.19 -11.99 -8.64
CA TYR A 106 -9.58 -11.54 -8.73
C TYR A 106 -10.54 -12.73 -8.58
N ASP A 107 -10.29 -13.84 -9.28
CA ASP A 107 -11.08 -15.06 -9.17
C ASP A 107 -11.02 -15.65 -7.76
N TYR A 108 -9.83 -15.69 -7.14
CA TYR A 108 -9.70 -16.12 -5.75
C TYR A 108 -10.54 -15.26 -4.80
N LEU A 109 -10.43 -13.93 -4.89
CA LEU A 109 -11.14 -13.02 -4.01
C LEU A 109 -12.66 -13.07 -4.21
N THR A 110 -13.12 -13.20 -5.46
CA THR A 110 -14.57 -13.20 -5.76
C THR A 110 -15.20 -14.56 -5.54
N GLN A 111 -14.57 -15.63 -6.01
CA GLN A 111 -15.18 -16.97 -6.01
C GLN A 111 -14.92 -17.74 -4.72
N LYS A 112 -13.73 -17.56 -4.11
CA LYS A 112 -13.37 -18.30 -2.89
C LYS A 112 -13.62 -17.51 -1.62
N ILE A 113 -13.32 -16.21 -1.63
CA ILE A 113 -13.46 -15.34 -0.45
C ILE A 113 -14.83 -14.63 -0.43
N GLY A 114 -15.45 -14.42 -1.59
CA GLY A 114 -16.77 -13.80 -1.69
C GLY A 114 -16.75 -12.27 -1.63
N ILE A 115 -15.67 -11.61 -2.03
CA ILE A 115 -15.59 -10.14 -2.07
C ILE A 115 -16.48 -9.59 -3.21
N PRO A 116 -17.49 -8.75 -2.92
CA PRO A 116 -18.44 -8.28 -3.91
C PRO A 116 -17.95 -7.00 -4.61
N PHE A 117 -16.91 -7.10 -5.43
CA PHE A 117 -16.46 -5.96 -6.26
C PHE A 117 -17.59 -5.46 -7.16
N LYS A 118 -17.87 -4.15 -7.18
CA LYS A 118 -18.97 -3.52 -7.92
C LYS A 118 -18.48 -2.67 -9.09
N ASP A 119 -17.63 -3.24 -9.94
CA ASP A 119 -16.90 -2.50 -10.99
C ASP A 119 -16.11 -1.30 -10.46
N ASP A 120 -15.68 -1.38 -9.20
CA ASP A 120 -14.97 -0.31 -8.52
C ASP A 120 -13.66 0.06 -9.24
N ALA A 121 -13.33 1.34 -9.17
CA ALA A 121 -12.07 1.89 -9.65
C ALA A 121 -11.23 2.32 -8.44
N PHE A 122 -9.95 1.93 -8.47
CA PHE A 122 -8.96 2.24 -7.47
C PHE A 122 -7.81 3.03 -8.06
N THR A 123 -7.21 3.91 -7.26
CA THR A 123 -5.99 4.65 -7.63
C THR A 123 -4.90 4.37 -6.61
N CYS A 124 -3.77 3.86 -7.10
CA CYS A 124 -2.54 3.76 -6.33
C CYS A 124 -1.63 4.93 -6.72
N TYR A 125 -1.27 5.76 -5.75
CA TYR A 125 -0.22 6.74 -5.91
C TYR A 125 1.12 6.08 -5.56
N VAL A 126 1.89 5.75 -6.60
CA VAL A 126 3.20 5.13 -6.50
C VAL A 126 4.21 6.17 -6.01
N THR A 127 4.92 5.80 -4.95
CA THR A 127 6.01 6.56 -4.35
C THR A 127 7.34 5.82 -4.52
N HIS A 128 8.43 6.43 -4.08
CA HIS A 128 9.78 5.95 -4.33
C HIS A 128 10.01 4.48 -3.85
N PRO A 129 10.58 3.58 -4.68
CA PRO A 129 10.78 2.16 -4.32
C PRO A 129 11.72 1.95 -3.14
N GLY A 130 12.66 2.86 -2.91
CA GLY A 130 13.60 2.78 -1.79
C GLY A 130 13.01 3.11 -0.42
N LEU A 131 11.76 3.58 -0.36
CA LEU A 131 11.13 4.05 0.89
C LEU A 131 9.93 3.18 1.24
N CYS A 132 9.76 2.85 2.53
CA CYS A 132 8.61 2.05 2.98
C CYS A 132 7.32 2.88 3.00
N HIS A 133 6.32 2.48 2.23
CA HIS A 133 4.98 3.05 2.20
C HIS A 133 3.95 2.02 1.75
N GLY A 134 2.92 1.82 2.57
CA GLY A 134 1.70 1.08 2.23
C GLY A 134 0.59 1.66 3.09
N LYS A 135 -0.37 2.33 2.46
CA LYS A 135 -1.46 2.98 3.20
C LYS A 135 -2.66 3.33 2.33
N SER A 136 -3.81 2.77 2.67
CA SER A 136 -5.11 3.27 2.24
C SER A 136 -5.38 4.67 2.78
N ILE A 137 -5.75 5.59 1.88
CA ILE A 137 -6.10 6.98 2.21
C ILE A 137 -7.60 7.26 2.05
N GLY A 138 -8.39 6.23 1.75
CA GLY A 138 -9.85 6.30 1.57
C GLY A 138 -10.24 6.60 0.12
N ASN A 139 -11.54 6.63 -0.15
CA ASN A 139 -12.09 6.88 -1.50
C ASN A 139 -11.52 5.97 -2.61
N ASN A 140 -11.24 4.71 -2.29
CA ASN A 140 -10.57 3.76 -3.18
C ASN A 140 -9.16 4.21 -3.64
N GLU A 141 -8.52 5.08 -2.87
CA GLU A 141 -7.17 5.56 -3.10
C GLU A 141 -6.20 5.01 -2.04
N PHE A 142 -4.98 4.71 -2.46
CA PHE A 142 -3.91 4.27 -1.55
C PHE A 142 -2.53 4.69 -2.04
N LEU A 143 -1.56 4.67 -1.12
CA LEU A 143 -0.17 5.02 -1.33
C LEU A 143 0.68 3.75 -1.29
N PHE A 144 1.64 3.62 -2.20
CA PHE A 144 2.53 2.46 -2.20
C PHE A 144 3.96 2.80 -2.62
N GLY A 145 4.93 2.24 -1.92
CA GLY A 145 6.36 2.31 -2.23
C GLY A 145 7.08 1.28 -1.36
N HIS A 146 7.79 0.35 -1.97
CA HIS A 146 8.64 -0.61 -1.25
C HIS A 146 9.53 -1.32 -2.26
N ALA A 147 10.71 -1.76 -1.87
CA ALA A 147 11.50 -2.63 -2.73
C ALA A 147 10.92 -4.04 -2.63
N SER A 148 10.75 -4.75 -3.74
CA SER A 148 10.18 -6.10 -3.69
C SER A 148 11.12 -7.05 -2.95
N ASP A 149 10.68 -7.58 -1.81
CA ASP A 149 11.44 -8.57 -1.03
C ASP A 149 11.33 -9.99 -1.62
N TRP A 150 10.28 -10.24 -2.41
CA TRP A 150 9.95 -11.54 -3.00
C TRP A 150 9.08 -11.36 -4.26
N PRO A 151 8.93 -12.39 -5.12
CA PRO A 151 8.13 -12.27 -6.35
C PRO A 151 6.65 -11.99 -6.06
N ASN A 152 5.95 -11.20 -6.87
CA ASN A 152 4.52 -10.89 -6.65
C ASN A 152 4.23 -10.02 -5.41
N TYR A 153 5.25 -9.36 -4.86
CA TYR A 153 5.14 -8.51 -3.67
C TYR A 153 4.13 -7.38 -3.86
N SER A 154 4.26 -6.62 -4.96
CA SER A 154 3.41 -5.45 -5.20
C SER A 154 1.96 -5.86 -5.33
N THR A 155 1.69 -6.96 -6.03
CA THR A 155 0.33 -7.46 -6.25
C THR A 155 -0.36 -7.81 -4.93
N VAL A 156 0.32 -8.53 -4.03
CA VAL A 156 -0.25 -8.90 -2.73
C VAL A 156 -0.58 -7.65 -1.90
N TYR A 157 0.34 -6.69 -1.84
CA TYR A 157 0.11 -5.46 -1.07
C TYR A 157 -0.89 -4.51 -1.72
N PHE A 158 -1.02 -4.49 -3.06
CA PHE A 158 -2.09 -3.77 -3.72
C PHE A 158 -3.46 -4.32 -3.31
N TRP A 159 -3.62 -5.65 -3.30
CA TRP A 159 -4.84 -6.25 -2.80
C TRP A 159 -5.07 -5.97 -1.32
N HIS A 160 -4.01 -5.99 -0.49
CA HIS A 160 -4.10 -5.60 0.93
C HIS A 160 -4.71 -4.21 1.09
N GLU A 161 -4.19 -3.22 0.36
CA GLU A 161 -4.68 -1.84 0.43
C GLU A 161 -6.08 -1.66 -0.17
N ILE A 162 -6.42 -2.41 -1.23
CA ILE A 162 -7.77 -2.42 -1.80
C ILE A 162 -8.80 -2.95 -0.79
N LEU A 163 -8.47 -4.00 -0.04
CA LEU A 163 -9.39 -4.60 0.94
C LEU A 163 -9.73 -3.65 2.10
N HIS A 164 -8.89 -2.67 2.43
CA HIS A 164 -9.24 -1.60 3.38
C HIS A 164 -10.45 -0.74 2.96
N SER A 165 -10.93 -0.88 1.71
CA SER A 165 -12.18 -0.23 1.25
C SER A 165 -13.43 -1.07 1.54
N TYR A 166 -13.28 -2.35 1.88
CA TYR A 166 -14.37 -3.30 2.15
C TYR A 166 -14.46 -3.69 3.63
N PHE A 167 -13.33 -3.63 4.33
CA PHE A 167 -13.23 -3.92 5.75
C PHE A 167 -13.13 -2.61 6.55
N GLY A 168 -13.56 -2.64 7.80
CA GLY A 168 -13.29 -1.55 8.73
C GLY A 168 -11.85 -1.56 9.25
N LYS A 169 -11.63 -0.92 10.40
CA LYS A 169 -10.29 -0.60 10.94
C LYS A 169 -9.98 -1.33 12.25
N THR A 170 -10.73 -2.38 12.59
CA THR A 170 -10.44 -3.15 13.82
C THR A 170 -9.27 -4.12 13.59
N ASP A 171 -8.67 -4.58 14.68
CA ASP A 171 -7.59 -5.58 14.62
C ASP A 171 -8.09 -6.89 14.00
N LEU A 172 -9.34 -7.30 14.28
CA LEU A 172 -9.97 -8.45 13.62
C LEU A 172 -10.04 -8.27 12.10
N GLU A 173 -10.52 -7.11 11.65
CA GLU A 173 -10.68 -6.83 10.23
C GLU A 173 -9.33 -6.76 9.51
N HIS A 174 -8.32 -6.16 10.14
CA HIS A 174 -6.96 -6.15 9.59
C HIS A 174 -6.35 -7.55 9.57
N ALA A 175 -6.58 -8.37 10.60
CA ALA A 175 -6.14 -9.76 10.62
C ALA A 175 -6.75 -10.59 9.49
N LEU A 176 -8.05 -10.37 9.18
CA LEU A 176 -8.70 -11.02 8.04
C LEU A 176 -8.10 -10.56 6.70
N ILE A 177 -7.80 -9.27 6.54
CA ILE A 177 -7.09 -8.77 5.35
C ILE A 177 -5.75 -9.53 5.20
N GLU A 178 -4.92 -9.58 6.24
CA GLU A 178 -3.63 -10.26 6.18
C GLU A 178 -3.74 -11.76 5.89
N PHE A 179 -4.74 -12.44 6.45
CA PHE A 179 -5.00 -13.85 6.13
C PHE A 179 -5.31 -14.04 4.64
N ILE A 180 -6.15 -13.16 4.07
CA ILE A 180 -6.52 -13.21 2.66
C ILE A 180 -5.29 -12.93 1.76
N THR A 181 -4.51 -11.89 2.08
CA THR A 181 -3.47 -11.36 1.19
C THR A 181 -2.08 -11.88 1.57
N ASP A 182 -1.56 -11.41 2.69
CA ASP A 182 -0.16 -11.56 3.10
C ASP A 182 0.20 -13.04 3.32
N GLU A 183 -0.80 -13.87 3.63
CA GLU A 183 -0.66 -15.32 3.79
C GLU A 183 -1.19 -16.11 2.58
N GLU A 184 -2.51 -16.21 2.41
CA GLU A 184 -3.10 -17.11 1.40
C GLU A 184 -2.76 -16.71 -0.04
N MET A 185 -2.97 -15.44 -0.42
CA MET A 185 -2.69 -14.97 -1.77
C MET A 185 -1.19 -15.07 -2.08
N ARG A 186 -0.33 -14.63 -1.16
CA ARG A 186 1.13 -14.78 -1.30
C ARG A 186 1.53 -16.23 -1.51
N ALA A 187 0.98 -17.16 -0.73
CA ALA A 187 1.27 -18.58 -0.86
C ALA A 187 0.82 -19.14 -2.22
N ARG A 188 -0.36 -18.74 -2.70
CA ARG A 188 -0.89 -19.13 -4.01
C ARG A 188 -0.04 -18.62 -5.17
N LEU A 189 0.39 -17.37 -5.13
CA LEU A 189 1.19 -16.76 -6.19
C LEU A 189 2.62 -17.30 -6.23
N ASN A 190 3.20 -17.61 -5.07
CA ASN A 190 4.61 -17.97 -4.96
C ASN A 190 4.88 -19.47 -4.76
N GLY A 191 3.85 -20.30 -4.61
CA GLY A 191 4.00 -21.73 -4.35
C GLY A 191 4.72 -22.04 -3.04
N SER A 192 4.68 -21.12 -2.08
CA SER A 192 5.31 -21.27 -0.76
C SER A 192 4.42 -22.05 0.22
N SER A 193 5.02 -22.70 1.22
CA SER A 193 4.26 -23.37 2.28
C SER A 193 3.52 -22.36 3.15
N TYR A 194 2.26 -22.67 3.44
CA TYR A 194 1.42 -21.94 4.38
C TYR A 194 1.69 -22.42 5.83
N PRO A 195 1.90 -21.55 6.82
CA PRO A 195 2.21 -20.12 6.77
C PRO A 195 3.71 -19.83 7.06
N ASP A 196 4.40 -19.13 6.15
CA ASP A 196 5.63 -18.40 6.47
C ASP A 196 5.25 -16.93 6.78
N TYR A 197 4.99 -16.65 8.06
CA TYR A 197 4.44 -15.38 8.54
C TYR A 197 5.14 -14.14 7.98
N VAL A 198 4.37 -13.29 7.30
CA VAL A 198 4.67 -11.88 6.99
C VAL A 198 3.41 -11.10 7.35
N GLY A 199 3.51 -10.11 8.24
CA GLY A 199 2.37 -9.35 8.74
C GLY A 199 2.69 -8.50 9.98
N HIS A 200 1.70 -7.80 10.50
CA HIS A 200 1.84 -6.92 11.66
C HIS A 200 1.97 -7.72 12.96
N LYS A 201 3.09 -7.52 13.67
CA LYS A 201 3.38 -8.25 14.93
C LYS A 201 2.30 -8.09 16.00
N ASN A 202 1.61 -6.94 16.04
CA ASN A 202 0.50 -6.69 16.98
C ASN A 202 -0.75 -7.52 16.68
N LEU A 203 -0.89 -8.08 15.47
CA LEU A 203 -2.03 -8.93 15.09
C LEU A 203 -1.78 -10.41 15.37
N ALA A 204 -0.58 -10.80 15.82
CA ALA A 204 -0.24 -12.21 16.04
C ALA A 204 -1.22 -12.90 17.00
N GLU A 205 -1.59 -12.25 18.11
CA GLU A 205 -2.48 -12.85 19.11
C GLU A 205 -3.90 -13.12 18.54
N ILE A 206 -4.47 -12.17 17.80
CA ILE A 206 -5.81 -12.37 17.23
C ILE A 206 -5.78 -13.39 16.09
N LYS A 207 -4.73 -13.38 15.26
CA LYS A 207 -4.55 -14.35 14.19
C LYS A 207 -4.44 -15.77 14.73
N ASP A 208 -3.64 -15.99 15.78
CA ASP A 208 -3.54 -17.29 16.46
C ASP A 208 -4.90 -17.75 17.00
N LYS A 209 -5.67 -16.84 17.60
CA LYS A 209 -6.99 -17.15 18.18
C LYS A 209 -8.03 -17.57 17.14
N ILE A 210 -8.00 -16.99 15.93
CA ILE A 210 -9.01 -17.25 14.88
C ILE A 210 -8.52 -18.22 13.80
N PHE A 211 -7.28 -18.71 13.89
CA PHE A 211 -6.64 -19.51 12.83
C PHE A 211 -7.39 -20.80 12.50
N ASP A 212 -7.91 -21.50 13.51
CA ASP A 212 -8.68 -22.73 13.29
C ASP A 212 -10.01 -22.46 12.58
N GLN A 213 -10.68 -21.36 12.95
CA GLN A 213 -11.92 -20.91 12.31
C GLN A 213 -11.66 -20.43 10.88
N TRP A 214 -10.53 -19.77 10.63
CA TRP A 214 -10.10 -19.38 9.29
C TRP A 214 -9.89 -20.61 8.40
N LYS A 215 -9.22 -21.65 8.90
CA LYS A 215 -9.09 -22.92 8.18
C LYS A 215 -10.43 -23.59 7.93
N GLU A 216 -11.37 -23.53 8.88
CA GLU A 216 -12.74 -24.04 8.68
C GLU A 216 -13.46 -23.26 7.58
N PHE A 217 -13.34 -21.92 7.56
CA PHE A 217 -13.90 -21.06 6.53
C PHE A 217 -13.36 -21.43 5.14
N LEU A 218 -12.05 -21.65 5.00
CA LEU A 218 -11.46 -22.02 3.71
C LEU A 218 -11.87 -23.41 3.22
N ASN A 219 -12.29 -24.32 4.10
CA ASN A 219 -12.52 -25.74 3.77
C ASN A 219 -13.99 -26.19 3.85
N SER A 220 -14.93 -25.29 4.19
CA SER A 220 -16.34 -25.64 4.35
C SER A 220 -17.27 -24.64 3.65
N ASP A 221 -18.48 -25.07 3.33
CA ASP A 221 -19.55 -24.23 2.76
C ASP A 221 -20.45 -23.64 3.86
N LYS A 222 -19.92 -23.50 5.08
CA LYS A 222 -20.69 -23.03 6.25
C LYS A 222 -21.04 -21.55 6.18
N TRP A 223 -20.19 -20.76 5.52
CA TRP A 223 -20.37 -19.34 5.27
C TRP A 223 -20.35 -19.09 3.76
N ASN A 224 -21.19 -18.17 3.29
CA ASN A 224 -21.25 -17.83 1.87
C ASN A 224 -20.10 -16.93 1.44
N ASP A 225 -19.62 -16.07 2.34
CA ASP A 225 -18.54 -15.11 2.10
C ASP A 225 -17.80 -14.75 3.40
N VAL A 226 -16.70 -14.01 3.25
CA VAL A 226 -15.87 -13.58 4.37
C VAL A 226 -16.56 -12.58 5.30
N PHE A 227 -17.59 -11.87 4.86
CA PHE A 227 -18.32 -10.92 5.71
C PHE A 227 -19.26 -11.66 6.66
N GLU A 228 -19.91 -12.72 6.19
CA GLU A 228 -20.68 -13.64 7.05
C GLU A 228 -19.75 -14.32 8.07
N PHE A 229 -18.55 -14.73 7.65
CA PHE A 229 -17.53 -15.28 8.54
C PHE A 229 -17.07 -14.25 9.60
N LYS A 230 -16.82 -13.00 9.18
CA LYS A 230 -16.47 -11.90 10.08
C LYS A 230 -17.56 -11.68 11.14
N ASP A 231 -18.83 -11.60 10.72
CA ASP A 231 -19.96 -11.39 11.62
C ASP A 231 -20.10 -12.55 12.63
N TYR A 232 -19.82 -13.78 12.18
CA TYR A 232 -19.70 -14.92 13.07
C TYR A 232 -18.59 -14.71 14.11
N LEU A 233 -17.37 -14.32 13.72
CA LEU A 233 -16.27 -14.08 14.67
C LEU A 233 -16.61 -12.97 15.68
N LEU A 234 -17.23 -11.88 15.23
CA LEU A 234 -17.72 -10.81 16.11
C LEU A 234 -18.75 -11.36 17.13
N SER A 235 -19.65 -12.25 16.71
CA SER A 235 -20.61 -12.90 17.61
C SER A 235 -19.96 -13.80 18.67
N GLN A 236 -18.75 -14.29 18.40
CA GLN A 236 -17.94 -15.08 19.35
C GLN A 236 -17.08 -14.19 20.27
N GLY A 237 -17.12 -12.87 20.10
CA GLY A 237 -16.40 -11.91 20.95
C GLY A 237 -14.98 -11.58 20.51
N PHE A 238 -14.58 -11.94 19.29
CA PHE A 238 -13.34 -11.43 18.68
C PHE A 238 -13.55 -9.97 18.27
N ASN A 239 -12.62 -9.07 18.60
CA ASN A 239 -12.66 -7.64 18.23
C ASN A 239 -11.31 -7.22 17.64
#